data_AF-A0A8S1JN87-F1
#
_entry.id   AF-A0A8S1JN87-F1
#
_cell.length_a   1.000
_cell.length_b   1.000
_cell.length_c   1.000
_cell.angle_alpha   90.00
_cell.angle_beta   90.00
_cell.angle_gamma   90.00
#
_symmetry.space_group_name_H-M   'P 1'
#
loop_
_entity.id
_entity.type
_entity.pdbx_description
1 polymer ?
#
loop_
_entity_poly.entity_id
_entity_poly.type
_entity_poly.pdbx_seq_one_letter_code
_entity_poly.pdbx_strand_id
1 'polypeptide(L)'
;MRLNNIMKLALTVSLLIIFMLTAYYYWNNSEDYVSNIFPPQVDNDLSFFSQSVCQRVKNTELFQGWKKINEQALQLNERYSTELLKKAAFVIEQLKKNQQIYTQSQGEGQQFQYYQKNLKECVNRTKISKLELEEIKNKTNQILEQENSEIKKINENISVHQNGLKDLNNLHSEKRIQLNIVIETLKGLIDQKERLRRSYKNEKELKDYQKELEHDINKISDIMSQQELNITIFKSRIEEQESKVQKITKRFEVVNNQLQDLKSLEQYFRQDDLYIKEDVPIVQVFSEYSNTLKDRAENLKILAQKEKDPIQRQKNLEALTEIQKALQISSQMYNSLLEIKLECNQDDCTIGTTLENLKLSDLKEEIQKKQTYYNQIYTEKQSMEFSLQQLMQQLDNENSAYMINKQKLNKLIENQNLLNKTKNQSEELSKLTIKINQLEQEKNQLQEEVEKLLNQANDQQHQIDAEFEKVNDKKKRVETLQVDRNLSINEKHQELYKQVKECIKQKKIYDNFVQKQSNLIEKANEIKAVVQTEVRQIESMLNEYKITYQDLNLQSNNDYEKKQDL
;
A
#
# COMPACT_ATOMS: atom_id res chain seq x y z
N MET A 1 -81.99 -31.52 -1.53
CA MET A 1 -83.22 -31.35 -2.35
C MET A 1 -83.42 -32.38 -3.47
N ARG A 2 -82.39 -32.86 -4.21
CA ARG A 2 -82.63 -33.71 -5.41
C ARG A 2 -83.21 -35.13 -5.18
N LEU A 3 -83.06 -35.76 -3.99
CA LEU A 3 -83.70 -37.07 -3.72
C LEU A 3 -85.24 -37.00 -3.61
N ASN A 4 -85.79 -35.90 -3.10
CA ASN A 4 -87.22 -35.80 -2.74
C ASN A 4 -88.16 -35.89 -3.96
N ASN A 5 -87.67 -35.55 -5.16
CA ASN A 5 -88.46 -35.61 -6.39
C ASN A 5 -88.50 -37.02 -6.99
N ILE A 6 -87.45 -37.83 -6.81
CA ILE A 6 -87.40 -39.22 -7.31
C ILE A 6 -88.36 -40.10 -6.50
N MET A 7 -88.36 -39.95 -5.17
CA MET A 7 -89.25 -40.73 -4.28
C MET A 7 -90.74 -40.43 -4.53
N LYS A 8 -91.09 -39.17 -4.83
CA LYS A 8 -92.46 -38.78 -5.20
C LYS A 8 -92.92 -39.43 -6.51
N LEU A 9 -92.05 -39.48 -7.52
CA LEU A 9 -92.37 -40.06 -8.82
C LEU A 9 -92.65 -41.57 -8.72
N ALA A 10 -91.86 -42.29 -7.91
CA ALA A 10 -92.07 -43.72 -7.65
C ALA A 10 -93.43 -44.00 -7.00
N LEU A 11 -93.79 -43.24 -5.95
CA LEU A 11 -95.08 -43.38 -5.25
C LEU A 11 -96.29 -43.14 -6.18
N THR A 12 -96.21 -42.18 -7.10
CA THR A 12 -97.30 -41.92 -8.06
C THR A 12 -97.52 -43.05 -9.07
N VAL A 13 -96.48 -43.83 -9.41
CA VAL A 13 -96.62 -44.96 -10.35
C VAL A 13 -97.25 -46.18 -9.67
N SER A 14 -96.85 -46.49 -8.42
CA SER A 14 -97.38 -47.65 -7.68
C SER A 14 -98.88 -47.53 -7.37
N LEU A 15 -99.36 -46.34 -7.01
CA LEU A 15 -100.79 -46.10 -6.73
C LEU A 15 -101.69 -46.34 -7.96
N LEU A 16 -101.19 -46.02 -9.16
CA LEU A 16 -101.96 -46.14 -10.41
C LEU A 16 -102.17 -47.60 -10.82
N ILE A 17 -101.22 -48.49 -10.51
CA ILE A 17 -101.30 -49.93 -10.78
C ILE A 17 -102.33 -50.64 -9.87
N ILE A 18 -102.42 -50.22 -8.60
CA ILE A 18 -103.37 -50.82 -7.63
C ILE A 18 -104.83 -50.45 -7.97
N PHE A 19 -105.05 -49.25 -8.53
CA PHE A 19 -106.37 -48.81 -8.98
C PHE A 19 -106.87 -49.57 -10.23
N MET A 20 -105.96 -49.93 -11.15
CA MET A 20 -106.28 -50.77 -12.32
C MET A 20 -106.76 -52.18 -11.92
N LEU A 21 -106.10 -52.80 -10.93
CA LEU A 21 -106.37 -54.18 -10.51
C LEU A 21 -107.67 -54.34 -9.70
N THR A 22 -108.12 -53.29 -9.01
CA THR A 22 -109.34 -53.31 -8.19
C THR A 22 -110.62 -53.06 -8.99
N ALA A 23 -110.54 -52.33 -10.11
CA ALA A 23 -111.70 -52.01 -10.94
C ALA A 23 -112.27 -53.23 -11.71
N TYR A 24 -111.43 -54.17 -12.16
CA TYR A 24 -111.88 -55.34 -12.92
C TYR A 24 -112.40 -56.49 -12.03
N TYR A 25 -112.01 -56.52 -10.74
CA TYR A 25 -112.41 -57.56 -9.80
C TYR A 25 -113.90 -57.52 -9.41
N TYR A 26 -114.64 -56.49 -9.85
CA TYR A 26 -116.04 -56.22 -9.45
C TYR A 26 -117.09 -56.36 -10.56
N TRP A 27 -116.74 -56.93 -11.73
CA TRP A 27 -117.73 -57.27 -12.77
C TRP A 27 -117.74 -58.78 -13.13
N ASN A 28 -117.75 -59.62 -12.09
CA ASN A 28 -118.16 -61.01 -12.16
C ASN A 28 -119.51 -61.17 -11.43
N ASN A 29 -120.44 -61.95 -12.02
CA ASN A 29 -121.76 -62.45 -11.57
C ASN A 29 -122.73 -62.34 -12.76
N SER A 30 -123.54 -63.33 -13.17
CA SER A 30 -123.85 -64.70 -12.70
C SER A 30 -123.91 -65.65 -13.93
N GLU A 31 -123.53 -66.94 -13.92
CA GLU A 31 -124.19 -68.13 -13.32
C GLU A 31 -125.65 -68.36 -13.81
N ASP A 32 -126.12 -69.57 -14.18
CA ASP A 32 -125.47 -70.92 -14.31
C ASP A 32 -126.05 -71.73 -15.55
N TYR A 33 -126.42 -73.03 -15.65
CA TYR A 33 -126.70 -74.15 -14.72
C TYR A 33 -126.50 -75.57 -15.35
N VAL A 34 -125.50 -76.34 -14.87
CA VAL A 34 -125.60 -77.77 -14.42
C VAL A 34 -125.95 -78.95 -15.40
N SER A 35 -124.93 -79.78 -15.72
CA SER A 35 -124.83 -81.29 -15.60
C SER A 35 -125.81 -82.27 -16.36
N ASN A 36 -125.65 -83.62 -16.43
CA ASN A 36 -124.72 -84.61 -15.84
C ASN A 36 -124.70 -86.02 -16.56
N ILE A 37 -123.76 -86.90 -16.15
CA ILE A 37 -123.77 -88.41 -16.14
C ILE A 37 -123.87 -89.23 -17.47
N PHE A 38 -122.71 -89.74 -17.94
CA PHE A 38 -122.23 -91.17 -17.95
C PHE A 38 -123.02 -92.37 -18.61
N PRO A 39 -122.48 -93.62 -18.72
CA PRO A 39 -122.57 -94.52 -19.92
C PRO A 39 -123.42 -95.81 -19.66
N PRO A 40 -123.34 -96.99 -20.37
CA PRO A 40 -122.46 -97.44 -21.48
C PRO A 40 -123.06 -98.36 -22.61
N GLN A 41 -122.22 -98.82 -23.55
CA GLN A 41 -122.08 -100.18 -24.17
C GLN A 41 -123.33 -100.98 -24.68
N VAL A 42 -123.32 -101.77 -25.78
CA VAL A 42 -122.28 -102.19 -26.77
C VAL A 42 -122.89 -102.80 -28.07
N ASP A 43 -122.09 -102.90 -29.13
CA ASP A 43 -122.15 -103.78 -30.34
C ASP A 43 -123.27 -103.79 -31.43
N ASN A 44 -122.78 -103.67 -32.68
CA ASN A 44 -123.00 -104.49 -33.89
C ASN A 44 -124.31 -104.45 -34.73
N ASP A 45 -124.21 -103.68 -35.84
CA ASP A 45 -124.18 -104.16 -37.25
C ASP A 45 -125.37 -104.01 -38.23
N LEU A 46 -124.95 -103.75 -39.48
CA LEU A 46 -125.56 -104.08 -40.79
C LEU A 46 -126.95 -103.54 -41.23
N SER A 47 -126.88 -102.32 -41.81
CA SER A 47 -127.13 -102.04 -43.25
C SER A 47 -128.55 -101.75 -43.85
N PHE A 48 -128.54 -100.69 -44.69
CA PHE A 48 -129.23 -100.51 -46.00
C PHE A 48 -130.69 -99.95 -46.15
N PHE A 49 -130.78 -98.77 -46.82
CA PHE A 49 -131.79 -98.31 -47.82
C PHE A 49 -133.31 -98.30 -47.45
N SER A 50 -134.10 -97.22 -47.58
CA SER A 50 -134.25 -96.40 -48.80
C SER A 50 -135.34 -95.28 -48.72
N GLN A 51 -135.11 -94.20 -49.48
CA GLN A 51 -136.01 -93.27 -50.22
C GLN A 51 -137.49 -92.96 -49.84
N SER A 52 -137.82 -91.67 -50.06
CA SER A 52 -139.17 -91.06 -50.30
C SER A 52 -140.11 -90.91 -49.09
N VAL A 53 -141.06 -89.96 -49.01
CA VAL A 53 -141.58 -88.93 -49.94
C VAL A 53 -141.55 -87.55 -49.22
N CYS A 54 -140.81 -86.53 -49.65
CA CYS A 54 -141.10 -85.52 -50.70
C CYS A 54 -142.21 -84.46 -50.42
N GLN A 55 -141.88 -83.19 -50.69
CA GLN A 55 -142.78 -82.09 -51.12
C GLN A 55 -143.87 -81.51 -50.17
N ARG A 56 -143.42 -80.71 -49.19
CA ARG A 56 -143.88 -79.33 -48.83
C ARG A 56 -143.02 -78.90 -47.62
N VAL A 57 -142.40 -77.71 -47.53
CA VAL A 57 -142.75 -76.37 -48.04
C VAL A 57 -141.55 -75.67 -48.68
N LYS A 58 -141.75 -74.95 -49.80
CA LYS A 58 -140.86 -73.86 -50.26
C LYS A 58 -141.65 -72.55 -50.21
N ASN A 59 -141.32 -71.66 -49.26
CA ASN A 59 -141.55 -70.20 -49.22
C ASN A 59 -141.56 -69.69 -47.76
N THR A 60 -140.38 -69.49 -47.17
CA THR A 60 -140.19 -68.81 -45.87
C THR A 60 -138.86 -68.05 -45.85
N GLU A 61 -138.81 -66.98 -45.05
CA GLU A 61 -137.81 -65.89 -45.16
C GLU A 61 -136.37 -66.29 -44.76
N LEU A 62 -136.22 -67.40 -44.03
CA LEU A 62 -134.95 -67.99 -43.60
C LEU A 62 -133.90 -68.09 -44.72
N PHE A 63 -134.31 -68.39 -45.95
CA PHE A 63 -133.38 -68.58 -47.07
C PHE A 63 -132.73 -67.28 -47.58
N GLN A 64 -133.35 -66.11 -47.36
CA GLN A 64 -132.71 -64.83 -47.70
C GLN A 64 -131.76 -64.34 -46.59
N GLY A 65 -132.08 -64.62 -45.32
CA GLY A 65 -131.16 -64.35 -44.21
C GLY A 65 -129.82 -65.07 -44.38
N TRP A 66 -129.87 -66.36 -44.72
CA TRP A 66 -128.67 -67.20 -44.90
C TRP A 66 -127.72 -66.68 -45.98
N LYS A 67 -128.25 -66.23 -47.14
CA LYS A 67 -127.41 -65.64 -48.22
C LYS A 67 -126.72 -64.36 -47.76
N LYS A 68 -127.43 -63.51 -47.03
CA LYS A 68 -126.93 -62.21 -46.55
C LYS A 68 -125.82 -62.37 -45.50
N ILE A 69 -125.97 -63.33 -44.59
CA ILE A 69 -124.94 -63.71 -43.60
C ILE A 69 -123.66 -64.18 -44.32
N ASN A 70 -123.80 -65.05 -45.33
CA ASN A 70 -122.66 -65.63 -46.02
C ASN A 70 -121.88 -64.57 -46.85
N GLU A 71 -122.59 -63.63 -47.48
CA GLU A 71 -121.97 -62.49 -48.19
C GLU A 71 -121.28 -61.51 -47.23
N GLN A 72 -121.87 -61.27 -46.05
CA GLN A 72 -121.23 -60.47 -45.00
C GLN A 72 -119.98 -61.14 -44.43
N ALA A 73 -120.00 -62.45 -44.20
CA ALA A 73 -118.85 -63.22 -43.73
C ALA A 73 -117.69 -63.21 -44.76
N LEU A 74 -118.00 -63.32 -46.06
CA LEU A 74 -116.97 -63.23 -47.11
C LEU A 74 -116.34 -61.83 -47.17
N GLN A 75 -117.16 -60.77 -47.14
CA GLN A 75 -116.67 -59.38 -47.13
C GLN A 75 -115.87 -59.04 -45.86
N LEU A 76 -116.23 -59.60 -44.71
CA LEU A 76 -115.45 -59.48 -43.47
C LEU A 76 -114.09 -60.17 -43.62
N ASN A 77 -114.05 -61.38 -44.18
CA ASN A 77 -112.80 -62.11 -44.40
C ASN A 77 -111.88 -61.40 -45.41
N GLU A 78 -112.39 -60.99 -46.58
CA GLU A 78 -111.62 -60.24 -47.58
C GLU A 78 -111.10 -58.90 -47.02
N ARG A 79 -111.91 -58.19 -46.24
CA ARG A 79 -111.51 -56.92 -45.61
C ARG A 79 -110.42 -57.13 -44.56
N TYR A 80 -110.65 -58.01 -43.57
CA TYR A 80 -109.68 -58.25 -42.50
C TYR A 80 -108.38 -58.87 -43.01
N SER A 81 -108.45 -59.84 -43.93
CA SER A 81 -107.23 -60.41 -44.54
C SER A 81 -106.43 -59.38 -45.34
N THR A 82 -107.09 -58.54 -46.15
CA THR A 82 -106.41 -57.46 -46.91
C THR A 82 -105.80 -56.41 -45.97
N GLU A 83 -106.48 -56.06 -44.87
CA GLU A 83 -106.02 -55.04 -43.92
C GLU A 83 -104.88 -55.58 -43.02
N LEU A 84 -104.97 -56.84 -42.57
CA LEU A 84 -103.90 -57.57 -41.90
C LEU A 84 -102.67 -57.73 -42.79
N LEU A 85 -102.84 -58.09 -44.08
CA LEU A 85 -101.73 -58.20 -45.03
C LEU A 85 -101.03 -56.85 -45.26
N LYS A 86 -101.79 -55.74 -45.31
CA LYS A 86 -101.22 -54.39 -45.40
C LYS A 86 -100.44 -54.00 -44.14
N LYS A 87 -100.97 -54.25 -42.93
CA LYS A 87 -100.25 -53.97 -41.68
C LYS A 87 -99.03 -54.90 -41.50
N ALA A 88 -99.13 -56.17 -41.86
CA ALA A 88 -98.02 -57.12 -41.85
C ALA A 88 -96.92 -56.70 -42.84
N ALA A 89 -97.26 -56.27 -44.06
CA ALA A 89 -96.31 -55.73 -45.02
C ALA A 89 -95.59 -54.48 -44.48
N PHE A 90 -96.31 -53.56 -43.83
CA PHE A 90 -95.72 -52.41 -43.16
C PHE A 90 -94.75 -52.82 -42.04
N VAL A 91 -95.15 -53.74 -41.15
CA VAL A 91 -94.28 -54.27 -40.10
C VAL A 91 -93.02 -54.93 -40.69
N ILE A 92 -93.15 -55.72 -41.76
CA ILE A 92 -92.01 -56.32 -42.47
C ILE A 92 -91.09 -55.24 -43.07
N GLU A 93 -91.62 -54.15 -43.61
CA GLU A 93 -90.81 -53.04 -44.14
C GLU A 93 -90.07 -52.29 -43.01
N GLN A 94 -90.72 -52.05 -41.88
CA GLN A 94 -90.08 -51.43 -40.71
C GLN A 94 -89.04 -52.35 -40.05
N LEU A 95 -89.27 -53.66 -40.04
CA LEU A 95 -88.27 -54.65 -39.61
C LEU A 95 -87.05 -54.67 -40.54
N LYS A 96 -87.23 -54.55 -41.87
CA LYS A 96 -86.13 -54.38 -42.83
C LYS A 96 -85.34 -53.09 -42.58
N LYS A 97 -86.01 -51.97 -42.29
CA LYS A 97 -85.35 -50.70 -41.90
C LYS A 97 -84.55 -50.85 -40.60
N ASN A 98 -85.10 -51.51 -39.58
CA ASN A 98 -84.37 -51.82 -38.35
C ASN A 98 -83.16 -52.74 -38.61
N GLN A 99 -83.26 -53.71 -39.52
CA GLN A 99 -82.13 -54.59 -39.88
C GLN A 99 -81.01 -53.83 -40.62
N GLN A 100 -81.35 -52.84 -41.44
CA GLN A 100 -80.39 -51.92 -42.07
C GLN A 100 -79.71 -51.02 -41.04
N ILE A 101 -80.47 -50.43 -40.11
CA ILE A 101 -79.91 -49.61 -39.01
C ILE A 101 -79.01 -50.48 -38.10
N TYR A 102 -79.39 -51.72 -37.83
CA TYR A 102 -78.58 -52.65 -37.04
C TYR A 102 -77.24 -52.99 -37.73
N THR A 103 -77.25 -53.31 -39.02
CA THR A 103 -76.01 -53.58 -39.78
C THR A 103 -75.13 -52.33 -39.92
N GLN A 104 -75.71 -51.14 -40.08
CA GLN A 104 -74.98 -49.87 -39.98
C GLN A 104 -74.34 -49.69 -38.59
N SER A 105 -75.09 -49.94 -37.51
CA SER A 105 -74.58 -49.80 -36.14
C SER A 105 -73.42 -50.75 -35.82
N GLN A 106 -73.39 -51.96 -36.38
CA GLN A 106 -72.27 -52.90 -36.20
C GLN A 106 -70.99 -52.42 -36.91
N GLY A 107 -71.11 -51.89 -38.14
CA GLY A 107 -69.98 -51.29 -38.85
C GLY A 107 -69.46 -50.03 -38.17
N GLU A 108 -70.37 -49.18 -37.68
CA GLU A 108 -70.02 -47.98 -36.90
C GLU A 108 -69.40 -48.30 -35.53
N GLY A 109 -69.74 -49.43 -34.91
CA GLY A 109 -69.11 -49.88 -33.66
C GLY A 109 -67.60 -50.10 -33.77
N GLN A 110 -67.11 -50.58 -34.92
CA GLN A 110 -65.67 -50.69 -35.20
C GLN A 110 -65.04 -49.32 -35.45
N GLN A 111 -65.74 -48.43 -36.16
CA GLN A 111 -65.26 -47.06 -36.39
C GLN A 111 -65.20 -46.23 -35.09
N PHE A 112 -66.13 -46.43 -34.15
CA PHE A 112 -66.08 -45.81 -32.83
C PHE A 112 -64.77 -46.16 -32.09
N GLN A 113 -64.42 -47.44 -32.03
CA GLN A 113 -63.19 -47.90 -31.37
C GLN A 113 -61.95 -47.34 -32.07
N TYR A 114 -61.95 -47.26 -33.40
CA TYR A 114 -60.88 -46.65 -34.19
C TYR A 114 -60.68 -45.16 -33.87
N TYR A 115 -61.75 -44.35 -33.92
CA TYR A 115 -61.66 -42.92 -33.60
C TYR A 115 -61.31 -42.66 -32.13
N GLN A 116 -61.86 -43.47 -31.20
CA GLN A 116 -61.53 -43.38 -29.77
C GLN A 116 -60.06 -43.72 -29.50
N LYS A 117 -59.52 -44.75 -30.17
CA LYS A 117 -58.09 -45.11 -30.10
C LYS A 117 -57.23 -43.96 -30.63
N ASN A 118 -57.50 -43.46 -31.83
CA ASN A 118 -56.73 -42.38 -32.45
C ASN A 118 -56.72 -41.11 -31.58
N LEU A 119 -57.86 -40.71 -31.00
CA LEU A 119 -57.93 -39.56 -30.11
C LEU A 119 -57.11 -39.78 -28.82
N LYS A 120 -57.23 -40.95 -28.19
CA LYS A 120 -56.45 -41.32 -26.99
C LYS A 120 -54.95 -41.35 -27.27
N GLU A 121 -54.55 -41.87 -28.42
CA GLU A 121 -53.15 -41.93 -28.85
C GLU A 121 -52.58 -40.54 -29.14
N CYS A 122 -53.34 -39.67 -29.82
CA CYS A 122 -52.96 -38.28 -30.07
C CYS A 122 -52.75 -37.47 -28.78
N VAL A 123 -53.67 -37.61 -27.81
CA VAL A 123 -53.55 -37.00 -26.48
C VAL A 123 -52.32 -37.51 -25.72
N ASN A 124 -52.00 -38.80 -25.84
CA ASN A 124 -50.81 -39.37 -25.21
C ASN A 124 -49.50 -38.85 -25.86
N ARG A 125 -49.42 -38.80 -27.19
CA ARG A 125 -48.27 -38.18 -27.90
C ARG A 125 -48.06 -36.73 -27.46
N THR A 126 -49.13 -35.94 -27.41
CA THR A 126 -49.11 -34.54 -26.95
C THR A 126 -48.61 -34.38 -25.51
N LYS A 127 -48.96 -35.32 -24.61
CA LYS A 127 -48.45 -35.32 -23.23
C LYS A 127 -46.95 -35.64 -23.17
N ILE A 128 -46.47 -36.58 -23.98
CA ILE A 128 -45.05 -36.94 -24.05
C ILE A 128 -44.22 -35.75 -24.54
N SER A 129 -44.59 -35.11 -25.66
CA SER A 129 -43.86 -33.94 -26.16
C SER A 129 -43.93 -32.71 -25.25
N LYS A 130 -44.94 -32.62 -24.35
CA LYS A 130 -44.94 -31.61 -23.27
C LYS A 130 -43.89 -31.92 -22.20
N LEU A 131 -43.74 -33.19 -21.80
CA LEU A 131 -42.74 -33.61 -20.83
C LEU A 131 -41.32 -33.44 -21.39
N GLU A 132 -41.08 -33.80 -22.65
CA GLU A 132 -39.81 -33.56 -23.36
C GLU A 132 -39.40 -32.07 -23.33
N LEU A 133 -40.36 -31.17 -23.59
CA LEU A 133 -40.14 -29.72 -23.54
C LEU A 133 -39.78 -29.22 -22.13
N GLU A 134 -40.38 -29.79 -21.08
CA GLU A 134 -40.07 -29.46 -19.69
C GLU A 134 -38.72 -30.05 -19.25
N GLU A 135 -38.37 -31.25 -19.71
CA GLU A 135 -37.07 -31.89 -19.48
C GLU A 135 -35.93 -31.11 -20.15
N ILE A 136 -36.09 -30.66 -21.40
CA ILE A 136 -35.12 -29.79 -22.10
C ILE A 136 -34.90 -28.50 -21.32
N LYS A 137 -36.00 -27.80 -20.94
CA LYS A 137 -35.91 -26.56 -20.14
C LYS A 137 -35.14 -26.77 -18.84
N ASN A 138 -35.43 -27.84 -18.12
CA ASN A 138 -34.81 -28.12 -16.82
C ASN A 138 -33.32 -28.49 -16.96
N LYS A 139 -32.97 -29.37 -17.91
CA LYS A 139 -31.56 -29.76 -18.16
C LYS A 139 -30.71 -28.57 -18.56
N THR A 140 -31.14 -27.75 -19.51
CA THR A 140 -30.32 -26.60 -19.93
C THR A 140 -30.27 -25.50 -18.87
N ASN A 141 -31.33 -25.31 -18.07
CA ASN A 141 -31.27 -24.42 -16.89
C ASN A 141 -30.18 -24.87 -15.89
N GLN A 142 -30.13 -26.17 -15.55
CA GLN A 142 -29.13 -26.69 -14.60
C GLN A 142 -27.69 -26.48 -15.10
N ILE A 143 -27.43 -26.67 -16.40
CA ILE A 143 -26.12 -26.40 -17.00
C ILE A 143 -25.81 -24.90 -16.94
N LEU A 144 -26.76 -24.03 -17.29
CA LEU A 144 -26.59 -22.57 -17.21
C LEU A 144 -26.31 -22.10 -15.76
N GLU A 145 -26.96 -22.69 -14.75
CA GLU A 145 -26.68 -22.40 -13.33
C GLU A 145 -25.27 -22.86 -12.91
N GLN A 146 -24.80 -24.01 -13.39
CA GLN A 146 -23.44 -24.52 -13.15
C GLN A 146 -22.38 -23.61 -13.79
N GLU A 147 -22.52 -23.27 -15.06
CA GLU A 147 -21.56 -22.39 -15.77
C GLU A 147 -21.51 -20.99 -15.14
N ASN A 148 -22.65 -20.42 -14.72
CA ASN A 148 -22.68 -19.14 -14.00
C ASN A 148 -22.08 -19.23 -12.58
N SER A 149 -22.23 -20.36 -11.89
CA SER A 149 -21.58 -20.62 -10.60
C SER A 149 -20.06 -20.70 -10.73
N GLU A 150 -19.55 -21.30 -11.81
CA GLU A 150 -18.12 -21.31 -12.13
C GLU A 150 -17.60 -19.91 -12.52
N ILE A 151 -18.34 -19.15 -13.32
CA ILE A 151 -18.02 -17.74 -13.61
C ILE A 151 -17.90 -16.95 -12.29
N LYS A 152 -18.79 -17.15 -11.31
CA LYS A 152 -18.71 -16.47 -10.01
C LYS A 152 -17.40 -16.81 -9.27
N LYS A 153 -17.03 -18.09 -9.19
CA LYS A 153 -15.78 -18.54 -8.55
C LYS A 153 -14.54 -17.98 -9.22
N ILE A 154 -14.52 -17.90 -10.56
CA ILE A 154 -13.38 -17.32 -11.29
C ILE A 154 -13.27 -15.81 -11.02
N ASN A 155 -14.39 -15.08 -10.96
CA ASN A 155 -14.38 -13.66 -10.56
C ASN A 155 -13.93 -13.45 -9.10
N GLU A 156 -14.24 -14.39 -8.20
CA GLU A 156 -13.73 -14.37 -6.82
C GLU A 156 -12.21 -14.57 -6.78
N ASN A 157 -11.65 -15.50 -7.58
CA ASN A 157 -10.21 -15.65 -7.76
C ASN A 157 -9.57 -14.36 -8.34
N ILE A 158 -10.14 -13.78 -9.40
CA ILE A 158 -9.66 -12.52 -10.00
C ILE A 158 -9.57 -11.41 -8.94
N SER A 159 -10.57 -11.28 -8.06
CA SER A 159 -10.55 -10.32 -6.95
C SER A 159 -9.39 -10.59 -5.96
N VAL A 160 -9.11 -11.85 -5.63
CA VAL A 160 -7.95 -12.21 -4.81
C VAL A 160 -6.63 -11.84 -5.51
N HIS A 161 -6.48 -12.17 -6.79
CA HIS A 161 -5.26 -11.83 -7.54
C HIS A 161 -5.06 -10.32 -7.67
N GLN A 162 -6.12 -9.55 -7.93
CA GLN A 162 -6.10 -8.08 -8.01
C GLN A 162 -5.69 -7.41 -6.69
N ASN A 163 -6.14 -7.93 -5.54
CA ASN A 163 -5.68 -7.43 -4.24
C ASN A 163 -4.20 -7.74 -4.03
N GLY A 164 -3.74 -8.97 -4.32
CA GLY A 164 -2.31 -9.30 -4.26
C GLY A 164 -1.43 -8.44 -5.19
N LEU A 165 -1.91 -8.13 -6.40
CA LEU A 165 -1.24 -7.22 -7.33
C LEU A 165 -1.14 -5.80 -6.78
N LYS A 166 -2.19 -5.30 -6.12
CA LYS A 166 -2.18 -3.99 -5.46
C LYS A 166 -1.14 -3.93 -4.34
N ASP A 167 -1.07 -4.97 -3.52
CA ASP A 167 -0.13 -5.03 -2.38
C ASP A 167 1.33 -5.16 -2.86
N LEU A 168 1.59 -5.96 -3.91
CA LEU A 168 2.90 -6.01 -4.59
C LEU A 168 3.31 -4.63 -5.15
N ASN A 169 2.39 -3.90 -5.78
CA ASN A 169 2.66 -2.57 -6.33
C ASN A 169 2.93 -1.52 -5.23
N ASN A 170 2.24 -1.59 -4.09
CA ASN A 170 2.52 -0.74 -2.93
C ASN A 170 3.95 -0.99 -2.41
N LEU A 171 4.30 -2.26 -2.16
CA LEU A 171 5.62 -2.66 -1.65
C LEU A 171 6.76 -2.30 -2.63
N HIS A 172 6.54 -2.50 -3.93
CA HIS A 172 7.45 -2.06 -4.99
C HIS A 172 7.65 -0.53 -4.98
N SER A 173 6.59 0.25 -4.74
CA SER A 173 6.68 1.71 -4.62
C SER A 173 7.51 2.14 -3.41
N GLU A 174 7.25 1.56 -2.23
CA GLU A 174 8.02 1.82 -1.01
C GLU A 174 9.51 1.47 -1.17
N LYS A 175 9.81 0.28 -1.71
CA LYS A 175 11.19 -0.16 -1.98
C LYS A 175 11.91 0.73 -2.99
N ARG A 176 11.21 1.20 -4.02
CA ARG A 176 11.75 2.14 -5.01
C ARG A 176 12.03 3.52 -4.39
N ILE A 177 11.22 3.98 -3.44
CA ILE A 177 11.49 5.21 -2.67
C ILE A 177 12.75 5.04 -1.79
N GLN A 178 12.87 3.92 -1.08
CA GLN A 178 14.06 3.59 -0.28
C GLN A 178 15.34 3.56 -1.14
N LEU A 179 15.30 2.87 -2.29
CA LEU A 179 16.40 2.81 -3.25
C LEU A 179 16.86 4.19 -3.72
N ASN A 180 15.92 5.10 -4.03
CA ASN A 180 16.24 6.47 -4.43
C ASN A 180 16.95 7.26 -3.30
N ILE A 181 16.50 7.09 -2.04
CA ILE A 181 17.12 7.75 -0.88
C ILE A 181 18.57 7.27 -0.69
N VAL A 182 18.84 5.96 -0.84
CA VAL A 182 20.19 5.40 -0.78
C VAL A 182 21.05 5.93 -1.94
N ILE A 183 20.52 6.04 -3.16
CA ILE A 183 21.23 6.58 -4.33
C ILE A 183 21.63 8.06 -4.15
N GLU A 184 20.73 8.92 -3.65
CA GLU A 184 21.10 10.33 -3.37
C GLU A 184 22.09 10.45 -2.21
N THR A 185 21.97 9.60 -1.18
CA THR A 185 22.93 9.54 -0.08
C THR A 185 24.32 9.13 -0.57
N LEU A 186 24.40 8.14 -1.47
CA LEU A 186 25.66 7.71 -2.11
C LEU A 186 26.31 8.84 -2.91
N LYS A 187 25.54 9.56 -3.74
CA LYS A 187 26.05 10.73 -4.50
C LYS A 187 26.70 11.77 -3.57
N GLY A 188 26.02 12.11 -2.47
CA GLY A 188 26.53 13.07 -1.48
C GLY A 188 27.82 12.60 -0.81
N LEU A 189 27.91 11.33 -0.42
CA LEU A 189 29.12 10.76 0.19
C LEU A 189 30.29 10.64 -0.79
N ILE A 190 30.02 10.31 -2.06
CA ILE A 190 31.04 10.22 -3.11
C ILE A 190 31.64 11.60 -3.41
N ASP A 191 30.82 12.65 -3.50
CA ASP A 191 31.30 14.04 -3.66
C ASP A 191 32.11 14.48 -2.43
N GLN A 192 31.65 14.20 -1.20
CA GLN A 192 32.44 14.45 0.02
C GLN A 192 33.80 13.74 -0.01
N LYS A 193 33.84 12.46 -0.39
CA LYS A 193 35.08 11.67 -0.51
C LYS A 193 36.02 12.23 -1.57
N GLU A 194 35.51 12.65 -2.73
CA GLU A 194 36.33 13.20 -3.82
C GLU A 194 36.85 14.62 -3.49
N ARG A 195 36.05 15.46 -2.83
CA ARG A 195 36.52 16.75 -2.27
C ARG A 195 37.66 16.54 -1.26
N LEU A 196 37.48 15.60 -0.33
CA LEU A 196 38.48 15.26 0.68
C LEU A 196 39.76 14.69 0.04
N ARG A 197 39.62 13.81 -0.95
CA ARG A 197 40.74 13.25 -1.73
C ARG A 197 41.53 14.33 -2.47
N ARG A 198 40.88 15.34 -3.03
CA ARG A 198 41.56 16.49 -3.68
C ARG A 198 42.33 17.38 -2.70
N SER A 199 41.97 17.35 -1.42
CA SER A 199 42.75 17.99 -0.34
C SER A 199 43.95 17.15 0.12
N TYR A 200 44.05 15.87 -0.29
CA TYR A 200 44.99 14.91 0.27
C TYR A 200 46.22 14.71 -0.61
N LYS A 201 47.40 14.60 0.01
CA LYS A 201 48.67 14.20 -0.63
C LYS A 201 49.25 12.97 0.06
N ASN A 202 50.14 12.26 -0.64
CA ASN A 202 50.56 10.88 -0.37
C ASN A 202 50.89 10.57 1.09
N GLU A 203 50.16 9.61 1.68
CA GLU A 203 50.34 9.16 3.06
C GLU A 203 51.73 8.58 3.35
N LYS A 204 52.34 7.92 2.35
CA LYS A 204 53.60 7.22 2.53
C LYS A 204 54.76 8.19 2.77
N GLU A 205 54.81 9.27 2.00
CA GLU A 205 55.80 10.34 2.14
C GLU A 205 55.68 11.04 3.51
N LEU A 206 54.45 11.25 4.00
CA LEU A 206 54.19 11.88 5.29
C LEU A 206 54.71 11.07 6.49
N LYS A 207 54.66 9.74 6.44
CA LYS A 207 55.08 8.88 7.57
C LYS A 207 56.59 8.85 7.79
N ASP A 208 57.38 8.94 6.73
CA ASP A 208 58.83 9.03 6.83
C ASP A 208 59.25 10.47 7.19
N TYR A 209 58.63 11.48 6.56
CA TYR A 209 58.84 12.90 6.89
C TYR A 209 58.50 13.25 8.36
N GLN A 210 57.48 12.63 8.96
CA GLN A 210 57.15 12.86 10.38
C GLN A 210 58.32 12.53 11.31
N LYS A 211 59.03 11.42 11.09
CA LYS A 211 60.16 10.99 11.94
C LYS A 211 61.36 11.92 11.80
N GLU A 212 61.62 12.36 10.58
CA GLU A 212 62.67 13.35 10.28
C GLU A 212 62.36 14.69 10.98
N LEU A 213 61.11 15.14 10.92
CA LEU A 213 60.65 16.36 11.57
C LEU A 213 60.74 16.29 13.11
N GLU A 214 60.35 15.17 13.72
CA GLU A 214 60.46 14.94 15.17
C GLU A 214 61.92 14.89 15.63
N HIS A 215 62.83 14.33 14.82
CA HIS A 215 64.27 14.36 15.10
C HIS A 215 64.83 15.80 15.06
N ASP A 216 64.53 16.57 14.02
CA ASP A 216 65.04 17.93 13.86
C ASP A 216 64.44 18.91 14.88
N ILE A 217 63.19 18.75 15.30
CA ILE A 217 62.58 19.55 16.38
C ILE A 217 63.36 19.36 17.69
N ASN A 218 63.59 18.11 18.10
CA ASN A 218 64.31 17.81 19.35
C ASN A 218 65.75 18.36 19.28
N LYS A 219 66.46 18.09 18.18
CA LYS A 219 67.83 18.54 17.95
C LYS A 219 67.99 20.06 17.99
N ILE A 220 67.03 20.84 17.45
CA ILE A 220 67.07 22.31 17.54
C ILE A 220 66.69 22.77 18.97
N SER A 221 65.77 22.08 19.65
CA SER A 221 65.40 22.37 21.04
C SER A 221 66.60 22.18 22.00
N ASP A 222 67.38 21.12 21.83
CA ASP A 222 68.58 20.85 22.63
C ASP A 222 69.65 21.93 22.42
N ILE A 223 69.89 22.31 21.15
CA ILE A 223 70.81 23.41 20.79
C ILE A 223 70.34 24.73 21.42
N MET A 224 69.05 25.08 21.31
CA MET A 224 68.51 26.30 21.91
C MET A 224 68.64 26.32 23.44
N SER A 225 68.45 25.17 24.09
CA SER A 225 68.60 25.02 25.55
C SER A 225 70.04 25.28 25.99
N GLN A 226 71.03 24.77 25.25
CA GLN A 226 72.44 25.06 25.50
C GLN A 226 72.79 26.54 25.23
N GLN A 227 72.22 27.15 24.18
CA GLN A 227 72.42 28.56 23.86
C GLN A 227 71.83 29.49 24.93
N GLU A 228 70.66 29.16 25.50
CA GLU A 228 70.04 29.95 26.57
C GLU A 228 70.86 29.91 27.87
N LEU A 229 71.47 28.76 28.18
CA LEU A 229 72.46 28.62 29.25
C LEU A 229 73.72 29.45 28.97
N ASN A 230 74.27 29.39 27.76
CA ASN A 230 75.45 30.17 27.36
C ASN A 230 75.20 31.69 27.44
N ILE A 231 74.07 32.17 26.93
CA ILE A 231 73.61 33.57 27.03
C ILE A 231 73.55 34.03 28.50
N THR A 232 73.06 33.17 29.39
CA THR A 232 72.98 33.45 30.84
C THR A 232 74.36 33.55 31.47
N ILE A 233 75.28 32.64 31.12
CA ILE A 233 76.68 32.66 31.57
C ILE A 233 77.42 33.91 31.07
N PHE A 234 77.23 34.31 29.81
CA PHE A 234 77.86 35.50 29.26
C PHE A 234 77.38 36.79 29.95
N LYS A 235 76.08 36.94 30.21
CA LYS A 235 75.54 38.09 30.96
C LYS A 235 76.17 38.24 32.35
N SER A 236 76.22 37.16 33.12
CA SER A 236 76.83 37.19 34.47
C SER A 236 78.33 37.52 34.43
N ARG A 237 79.08 37.05 33.41
CA ARG A 237 80.49 37.41 33.21
C ARG A 237 80.68 38.88 32.80
N ILE A 238 79.76 39.43 32.01
CA ILE A 238 79.75 40.86 31.63
C ILE A 238 79.53 41.72 32.88
N GLU A 239 78.52 41.43 33.69
CA GLU A 239 78.23 42.14 34.96
C GLU A 239 79.45 42.13 35.92
N GLU A 240 80.12 40.97 36.06
CA GLU A 240 81.33 40.86 36.88
C GLU A 240 82.51 41.69 36.31
N GLN A 241 82.67 41.69 34.99
CA GLN A 241 83.75 42.41 34.30
C GLN A 241 83.50 43.93 34.28
N GLU A 242 82.26 44.39 34.12
CA GLU A 242 81.88 45.81 34.27
C GLU A 242 82.23 46.32 35.67
N SER A 243 81.96 45.53 36.73
CA SER A 243 82.37 45.90 38.10
C SER A 243 83.88 46.08 38.25
N LYS A 244 84.69 45.29 37.52
CA LYS A 244 86.17 45.42 37.50
C LYS A 244 86.60 46.66 36.70
N VAL A 245 86.03 46.89 35.51
CA VAL A 245 86.28 48.08 34.67
C VAL A 245 85.95 49.39 35.41
N GLN A 246 84.86 49.42 36.17
CA GLN A 246 84.51 50.57 37.02
C GLN A 246 85.52 50.81 38.15
N LYS A 247 86.02 49.74 38.79
CA LYS A 247 87.02 49.83 39.88
C LYS A 247 88.39 50.31 39.37
N ILE A 248 88.85 49.80 38.23
CA ILE A 248 90.13 50.24 37.64
C ILE A 248 90.03 51.67 37.08
N THR A 249 88.89 52.06 36.51
CA THR A 249 88.67 53.44 36.04
C THR A 249 88.74 54.45 37.19
N LYS A 250 88.14 54.17 38.35
CA LYS A 250 88.28 55.03 39.54
C LYS A 250 89.72 55.10 40.07
N ARG A 251 90.48 53.99 40.04
CA ARG A 251 91.92 54.00 40.37
C ARG A 251 92.72 54.87 39.38
N PHE A 252 92.41 54.78 38.09
CA PHE A 252 93.04 55.55 37.03
C PHE A 252 92.79 57.06 37.19
N GLU A 253 91.55 57.48 37.46
CA GLU A 253 91.17 58.88 37.68
C GLU A 253 91.95 59.51 38.85
N VAL A 254 92.01 58.82 40.00
CA VAL A 254 92.75 59.31 41.18
C VAL A 254 94.25 59.45 40.90
N VAL A 255 94.86 58.46 40.23
CA VAL A 255 96.30 58.48 39.91
C VAL A 255 96.63 59.50 38.82
N ASN A 256 95.74 59.71 37.85
CA ASN A 256 95.86 60.79 36.86
C ASN A 256 95.90 62.15 37.55
N ASN A 257 94.92 62.43 38.43
CA ASN A 257 94.82 63.74 39.10
C ASN A 257 96.08 64.02 39.93
N GLN A 258 96.51 63.07 40.78
CA GLN A 258 97.76 63.19 41.55
C GLN A 258 98.99 63.45 40.66
N LEU A 259 99.03 62.89 39.44
CA LEU A 259 100.12 63.09 38.50
C LEU A 259 100.07 64.48 37.81
N GLN A 260 98.88 65.05 37.60
CA GLN A 260 98.74 66.43 37.13
C GLN A 260 99.10 67.44 38.23
N ASP A 261 98.69 67.19 39.48
CA ASP A 261 99.03 68.02 40.64
C ASP A 261 100.55 68.13 40.81
N LEU A 262 101.25 67.00 40.81
CA LEU A 262 102.71 66.95 40.93
C LEU A 262 103.44 67.61 39.74
N LYS A 263 102.94 67.44 38.51
CA LYS A 263 103.51 68.12 37.33
C LYS A 263 103.30 69.64 37.37
N SER A 264 102.17 70.09 37.91
CA SER A 264 101.90 71.52 38.12
C SER A 264 102.84 72.11 39.17
N LEU A 265 103.13 71.35 40.23
CA LEU A 265 104.14 71.71 41.24
C LEU A 265 105.56 71.75 40.63
N GLU A 266 105.93 70.82 39.74
CA GLU A 266 107.22 70.87 39.04
C GLU A 266 107.35 72.08 38.11
N GLN A 267 106.25 72.51 37.47
CA GLN A 267 106.25 73.73 36.66
C GLN A 267 106.46 74.98 37.52
N TYR A 268 105.90 75.03 38.74
CA TYR A 268 106.16 76.11 39.70
C TYR A 268 107.66 76.19 40.05
N PHE A 269 108.27 75.08 40.48
CA PHE A 269 109.71 74.99 40.77
C PHE A 269 110.63 75.26 39.56
N ARG A 270 110.10 75.31 38.33
CA ARG A 270 110.85 75.66 37.11
C ARG A 270 110.71 77.13 36.70
N GLN A 271 109.93 77.95 37.40
CA GLN A 271 109.81 79.39 37.10
C GLN A 271 110.86 80.25 37.84
N ASP A 272 111.52 79.69 38.86
CA ASP A 272 112.55 80.36 39.66
C ASP A 272 113.99 80.26 39.09
N ASP A 273 114.13 80.26 37.75
CA ASP A 273 115.35 80.77 37.08
C ASP A 273 115.42 82.32 37.16
N LEU A 274 114.39 82.95 37.73
CA LEU A 274 114.40 84.34 38.18
C LEU A 274 115.06 84.47 39.55
N TYR A 275 116.19 85.18 39.58
CA TYR A 275 116.91 85.63 40.78
C TYR A 275 116.02 85.80 42.04
N ILE A 276 116.13 84.87 43.00
CA ILE A 276 115.95 85.23 44.41
C ILE A 276 117.16 86.08 44.79
N LYS A 277 117.03 87.39 44.61
CA LYS A 277 117.95 88.34 45.26
C LYS A 277 117.77 88.23 46.77
N GLU A 278 118.88 88.39 47.47
CA GLU A 278 118.88 88.69 48.90
C GLU A 278 118.02 89.94 49.17
N ASP A 279 117.46 90.04 50.38
CA ASP A 279 116.57 91.12 50.85
C ASP A 279 115.16 91.24 50.23
N VAL A 280 114.53 90.11 49.85
CA VAL A 280 113.05 90.01 49.82
C VAL A 280 112.58 88.89 50.77
N PRO A 281 111.89 89.19 51.88
CA PRO A 281 111.37 88.16 52.78
C PRO A 281 110.31 87.31 52.09
N ILE A 282 110.47 85.98 52.07
CA ILE A 282 109.48 85.01 51.54
C ILE A 282 108.09 85.21 52.18
N VAL A 283 108.05 85.57 53.47
CA VAL A 283 106.84 85.94 54.22
C VAL A 283 106.06 87.10 53.57
N GLN A 284 106.77 88.05 52.96
CA GLN A 284 106.20 89.21 52.29
C GLN A 284 105.64 88.84 50.90
N VAL A 285 106.35 88.00 50.14
CA VAL A 285 105.86 87.45 48.85
C VAL A 285 104.58 86.64 49.04
N PHE A 286 104.53 85.76 50.05
CA PHE A 286 103.30 85.03 50.39
C PHE A 286 102.17 85.95 50.86
N SER A 287 102.47 87.06 51.55
CA SER A 287 101.47 88.05 51.96
C SER A 287 100.88 88.78 50.73
N GLU A 288 101.72 89.27 49.83
CA GLU A 288 101.32 89.96 48.60
C GLU A 288 100.54 89.04 47.65
N TYR A 289 100.95 87.78 47.51
CA TYR A 289 100.19 86.77 46.77
C TYR A 289 98.83 86.45 47.43
N SER A 290 98.80 86.25 48.76
CA SER A 290 97.55 86.01 49.50
C SER A 290 96.58 87.19 49.38
N ASN A 291 97.07 88.43 49.42
CA ASN A 291 96.26 89.63 49.24
C ASN A 291 95.76 89.75 47.79
N THR A 292 96.59 89.46 46.79
CA THR A 292 96.17 89.38 45.38
C THR A 292 95.08 88.34 45.15
N LEU A 293 95.13 87.19 45.84
CA LEU A 293 94.07 86.18 45.81
C LEU A 293 92.79 86.65 46.52
N LYS A 294 92.88 87.39 47.64
CA LYS A 294 91.71 88.00 48.31
C LYS A 294 91.02 89.02 47.40
N ASP A 295 91.78 89.92 46.79
CA ASP A 295 91.24 90.93 45.88
C ASP A 295 90.58 90.29 44.65
N ARG A 296 91.16 89.21 44.11
CA ARG A 296 90.51 88.41 43.05
C ARG A 296 89.25 87.69 43.54
N ALA A 297 89.25 87.12 44.74
CA ALA A 297 88.09 86.45 45.31
C ALA A 297 86.92 87.43 45.53
N GLU A 298 87.20 88.61 46.10
CA GLU A 298 86.19 89.64 46.36
C GLU A 298 85.64 90.22 45.04
N ASN A 299 86.49 90.42 44.02
CA ASN A 299 86.04 90.81 42.69
C ASN A 299 85.18 89.72 42.00
N LEU A 300 85.57 88.43 42.04
CA LEU A 300 84.77 87.34 41.48
C LEU A 300 83.41 87.18 42.19
N LYS A 301 83.39 87.36 43.51
CA LYS A 301 82.17 87.37 44.35
C LYS A 301 81.23 88.53 43.96
N ILE A 302 81.77 89.74 43.74
CA ILE A 302 81.01 90.89 43.23
C ILE A 302 80.50 90.62 41.80
N LEU A 303 81.30 90.02 40.93
CA LEU A 303 80.91 89.65 39.57
C LEU A 303 79.80 88.58 39.58
N ALA A 304 79.94 87.51 40.35
CA ALA A 304 78.91 86.45 40.47
C ALA A 304 77.57 86.97 41.03
N GLN A 305 77.60 87.98 41.92
CA GLN A 305 76.39 88.64 42.42
C GLN A 305 75.73 89.59 41.41
N LYS A 306 76.51 90.23 40.53
CA LYS A 306 76.00 91.17 39.51
C LYS A 306 75.64 90.49 38.19
N GLU A 307 76.24 89.35 37.89
CA GLU A 307 76.01 88.59 36.66
C GLU A 307 74.57 88.05 36.60
N LYS A 308 73.94 88.19 35.44
CA LYS A 308 72.55 87.76 35.17
C LYS A 308 72.49 86.45 34.39
N ASP A 309 73.50 86.13 33.58
CA ASP A 309 73.59 84.85 32.87
C ASP A 309 73.87 83.71 33.89
N PRO A 310 73.03 82.66 33.97
CA PRO A 310 73.23 81.57 34.92
C PRO A 310 74.49 80.72 34.61
N ILE A 311 74.86 80.56 33.34
CA ILE A 311 76.04 79.80 32.90
C ILE A 311 77.32 80.58 33.21
N GLN A 312 77.32 81.90 32.96
CA GLN A 312 78.48 82.71 33.34
C GLN A 312 78.60 82.88 34.86
N ARG A 313 77.47 82.98 35.59
CA ARG A 313 77.46 82.95 37.05
C ARG A 313 78.00 81.63 37.59
N GLN A 314 77.62 80.48 37.02
CA GLN A 314 78.14 79.15 37.37
C GLN A 314 79.68 79.12 37.25
N LYS A 315 80.23 79.54 36.12
CA LYS A 315 81.69 79.62 35.90
C LYS A 315 82.39 80.57 36.87
N ASN A 316 81.79 81.72 37.17
CA ASN A 316 82.34 82.68 38.14
C ASN A 316 82.38 82.10 39.57
N LEU A 317 81.40 81.25 39.94
CA LEU A 317 81.36 80.55 41.23
C LEU A 317 82.34 79.37 41.29
N GLU A 318 82.54 78.64 40.19
CA GLU A 318 83.54 77.58 40.07
C GLU A 318 84.96 78.17 40.22
N ALA A 319 85.27 79.24 39.48
CA ALA A 319 86.54 79.97 39.61
C ALA A 319 86.74 80.59 41.02
N LEU A 320 85.67 81.10 41.66
CA LEU A 320 85.74 81.57 43.05
C LEU A 320 86.07 80.43 44.01
N THR A 321 85.54 79.22 43.78
CA THR A 321 85.81 78.04 44.59
C THR A 321 87.26 77.59 44.46
N GLU A 322 87.86 77.68 43.27
CA GLU A 322 89.29 77.40 43.07
C GLU A 322 90.20 78.44 43.73
N ILE A 323 89.87 79.73 43.62
CA ILE A 323 90.62 80.78 44.33
C ILE A 323 90.50 80.61 45.85
N GLN A 324 89.34 80.20 46.38
CA GLN A 324 89.18 79.89 47.81
C GLN A 324 90.08 78.72 48.27
N LYS A 325 90.18 77.65 47.48
CA LYS A 325 91.13 76.55 47.75
C LYS A 325 92.58 77.06 47.74
N ALA A 326 92.97 77.85 46.75
CA ALA A 326 94.31 78.44 46.66
C ALA A 326 94.62 79.35 47.86
N LEU A 327 93.64 80.12 48.33
CA LEU A 327 93.74 80.93 49.55
C LEU A 327 93.93 80.08 50.82
N GLN A 328 93.23 78.95 50.91
CA GLN A 328 93.32 78.03 52.05
C GLN A 328 94.70 77.35 52.10
N ILE A 329 95.22 76.91 50.95
CA ILE A 329 96.58 76.36 50.80
C ILE A 329 97.63 77.43 51.12
N SER A 330 97.48 78.65 50.57
CA SER A 330 98.35 79.80 50.87
C SER A 330 98.40 80.11 52.37
N SER A 331 97.27 80.08 53.06
CA SER A 331 97.22 80.31 54.52
C SER A 331 97.83 79.18 55.33
N GLN A 332 97.74 77.92 54.88
CA GLN A 332 98.40 76.79 55.52
C GLN A 332 99.92 76.88 55.37
N MET A 333 100.42 77.14 54.15
CA MET A 333 101.85 77.33 53.90
C MET A 333 102.42 78.52 54.70
N TYR A 334 101.68 79.64 54.79
CA TYR A 334 102.07 80.79 55.61
C TYR A 334 102.19 80.44 57.10
N ASN A 335 101.22 79.71 57.66
CA ASN A 335 101.24 79.31 59.07
C ASN A 335 102.38 78.32 59.37
N SER A 336 102.60 77.32 58.53
CA SER A 336 103.71 76.36 58.71
C SER A 336 105.09 77.00 58.54
N LEU A 337 105.22 78.07 57.74
CA LEU A 337 106.44 78.90 57.69
C LEU A 337 106.62 79.79 58.94
N LEU A 338 105.55 80.06 59.68
CA LEU A 338 105.57 80.82 60.93
C LEU A 338 105.93 79.93 62.13
N GLU A 339 105.44 78.69 62.17
CA GLU A 339 105.81 77.69 63.20
C GLU A 339 107.30 77.32 63.18
N ILE A 340 108.00 77.52 62.05
CA ILE A 340 109.46 77.35 61.92
C ILE A 340 110.24 78.46 62.67
N LYS A 341 109.59 79.51 63.19
CA LYS A 341 110.19 80.50 64.09
C LYS A 341 109.68 80.35 65.53
N LEU A 342 110.45 79.66 66.39
CA LEU A 342 110.92 80.12 67.72
C LEU A 342 111.42 78.96 68.61
N GLU A 343 112.67 78.53 68.41
CA GLU A 343 113.48 77.92 69.48
C GLU A 343 114.88 78.57 69.50
N CYS A 344 115.18 79.31 70.56
CA CYS A 344 116.51 79.79 70.91
C CYS A 344 116.61 79.85 72.44
N ASN A 345 117.73 79.36 72.99
CA ASN A 345 118.13 79.61 74.37
C ASN A 345 119.66 79.73 74.44
N GLN A 346 120.14 80.96 74.63
CA GLN A 346 121.37 81.34 75.36
C GLN A 346 122.60 80.43 75.14
N ASP A 347 123.59 80.76 74.30
CA ASP A 347 123.95 82.08 73.73
C ASP A 347 124.30 82.06 72.22
N ASP A 348 123.90 81.01 71.48
CA ASP A 348 124.12 80.90 70.03
C ASP A 348 122.78 80.66 69.29
N CYS A 349 122.34 81.63 68.48
CA CYS A 349 121.18 81.48 67.59
C CYS A 349 121.65 81.27 66.14
N THR A 350 121.99 80.03 65.79
CA THR A 350 122.19 79.63 64.39
C THR A 350 120.84 79.41 63.69
N ILE A 351 120.76 79.74 62.39
CA ILE A 351 119.54 79.51 61.60
C ILE A 351 119.42 78.00 61.32
N GLY A 352 118.57 77.33 62.08
CA GLY A 352 118.30 75.91 61.94
C GLY A 352 117.59 75.56 60.63
N THR A 353 118.33 75.03 59.66
CA THR A 353 117.84 74.26 58.50
C THR A 353 116.63 74.84 57.76
N THR A 354 116.89 75.94 57.05
CA THR A 354 116.63 76.10 55.60
C THR A 354 115.78 75.05 54.85
N LEU A 355 115.09 75.52 53.80
CA LEU A 355 114.31 74.76 52.81
C LEU A 355 115.10 73.71 51.97
N GLU A 356 116.37 73.44 52.28
CA GLU A 356 117.33 72.68 51.45
C GLU A 356 117.02 71.17 51.31
N ASN A 357 116.04 70.66 52.06
CA ASN A 357 115.64 69.24 52.07
C ASN A 357 114.50 68.88 51.09
N LEU A 358 114.00 69.83 50.28
CA LEU A 358 113.09 69.55 49.16
C LEU A 358 113.80 69.82 47.83
N LYS A 359 114.57 68.85 47.35
CA LYS A 359 115.33 69.01 46.10
C LYS A 359 114.44 68.72 44.90
N LEU A 360 114.66 69.46 43.81
CA LEU A 360 113.98 69.24 42.53
C LEU A 360 114.25 67.84 41.94
N SER A 361 115.31 67.15 42.35
CA SER A 361 115.54 65.72 42.07
C SER A 361 114.43 64.84 42.61
N ASP A 362 113.98 65.12 43.83
CA ASP A 362 113.17 64.20 44.63
C ASP A 362 111.69 64.26 44.17
N LEU A 363 111.24 65.48 43.83
CA LEU A 363 109.97 65.71 43.13
C LEU A 363 109.95 65.06 41.74
N LYS A 364 111.05 65.15 40.98
CA LYS A 364 111.16 64.47 39.67
C LYS A 364 111.13 62.95 39.80
N GLU A 365 111.76 62.39 40.84
CA GLU A 365 111.72 60.96 41.12
C GLU A 365 110.28 60.50 41.46
N GLU A 366 109.54 61.24 42.28
CA GLU A 366 108.14 60.92 42.59
C GLU A 366 107.20 61.09 41.38
N ILE A 367 107.41 62.11 40.54
CA ILE A 367 106.71 62.24 39.25
C ILE A 367 107.01 61.03 38.35
N GLN A 368 108.25 60.55 38.30
CA GLN A 368 108.63 59.39 37.50
C GLN A 368 108.02 58.08 38.05
N LYS A 369 107.96 57.90 39.37
CA LYS A 369 107.24 56.79 40.02
C LYS A 369 105.75 56.84 39.70
N LYS A 370 105.09 57.99 39.87
CA LYS A 370 103.66 58.18 39.59
C LYS A 370 103.32 58.03 38.11
N GLN A 371 104.18 58.51 37.20
CA GLN A 371 104.03 58.31 35.76
C GLN A 371 104.15 56.82 35.38
N THR A 372 105.05 56.08 36.03
CA THR A 372 105.19 54.63 35.83
C THR A 372 103.95 53.88 36.31
N TYR A 373 103.43 54.21 37.50
CA TYR A 373 102.22 53.61 38.06
C TYR A 373 100.95 53.97 37.25
N TYR A 374 100.86 55.20 36.75
CA TYR A 374 99.81 55.63 35.82
C TYR A 374 99.84 54.80 34.53
N ASN A 375 101.02 54.59 33.92
CA ASN A 375 101.15 53.78 32.70
C ASN A 375 100.72 52.31 32.92
N GLN A 376 101.04 51.75 34.09
CA GLN A 376 100.59 50.40 34.49
C GLN A 376 99.06 50.33 34.61
N ILE A 377 98.44 51.25 35.35
CA ILE A 377 96.98 51.29 35.52
C ILE A 377 96.24 51.57 34.20
N TYR A 378 96.79 52.42 33.33
CA TYR A 378 96.23 52.68 32.00
C TYR A 378 96.20 51.40 31.16
N THR A 379 97.29 50.63 31.18
CA THR A 379 97.39 49.33 30.49
C THR A 379 96.45 48.29 31.10
N GLU A 380 96.35 48.22 32.44
CA GLU A 380 95.40 47.39 33.18
C GLU A 380 93.95 47.70 32.76
N LYS A 381 93.60 48.99 32.69
CA LYS A 381 92.28 49.48 32.25
C LYS A 381 91.98 49.07 30.81
N GLN A 382 92.85 49.39 29.85
CA GLN A 382 92.64 49.07 28.43
C GLN A 382 92.44 47.56 28.21
N SER A 383 93.20 46.72 28.92
CA SER A 383 93.05 45.25 28.85
C SER A 383 91.69 44.78 29.39
N MET A 384 91.21 45.35 30.50
CA MET A 384 89.90 45.02 31.07
C MET A 384 88.74 45.48 30.18
N GLU A 385 88.83 46.66 29.56
CA GLU A 385 87.85 47.20 28.62
C GLU A 385 87.79 46.37 27.32
N PHE A 386 88.93 45.97 26.77
CA PHE A 386 89.00 45.08 25.61
C PHE A 386 88.38 43.70 25.90
N SER A 387 88.68 43.13 27.07
CA SER A 387 88.08 41.85 27.51
C SER A 387 86.55 41.94 27.68
N LEU A 388 86.04 43.09 28.13
CA LEU A 388 84.60 43.35 28.21
C LEU A 388 83.95 43.39 26.82
N GLN A 389 84.56 44.10 25.87
CA GLN A 389 84.08 44.17 24.48
C GLN A 389 84.03 42.78 23.81
N GLN A 390 85.03 41.92 24.06
CA GLN A 390 85.03 40.54 23.56
C GLN A 390 83.88 39.70 24.14
N LEU A 391 83.57 39.84 25.43
CA LEU A 391 82.42 39.14 26.05
C LEU A 391 81.08 39.63 25.49
N MET A 392 80.92 40.94 25.27
CA MET A 392 79.72 41.50 24.64
C MET A 392 79.53 40.96 23.21
N GLN A 393 80.60 40.92 22.41
CA GLN A 393 80.54 40.36 21.05
C GLN A 393 80.20 38.85 21.05
N GLN A 394 80.67 38.09 22.04
CA GLN A 394 80.29 36.68 22.21
C GLN A 394 78.81 36.51 22.57
N LEU A 395 78.27 37.37 23.45
CA LEU A 395 76.85 37.41 23.79
C LEU A 395 75.97 37.74 22.57
N ASP A 396 76.35 38.72 21.74
CA ASP A 396 75.58 39.11 20.54
C ASP A 396 75.57 38.01 19.47
N ASN A 397 76.68 37.31 19.29
CA ASN A 397 76.75 36.14 18.41
C ASN A 397 75.82 35.01 18.88
N GLU A 398 75.83 34.70 20.18
CA GLU A 398 75.01 33.61 20.73
C GLU A 398 73.51 33.96 20.74
N ASN A 399 73.15 35.21 21.07
CA ASN A 399 71.78 35.73 20.92
C ASN A 399 71.29 35.61 19.47
N SER A 400 72.14 35.98 18.50
CA SER A 400 71.81 35.90 17.07
C SER A 400 71.57 34.46 16.62
N ALA A 401 72.42 33.53 17.05
CA ALA A 401 72.29 32.11 16.73
C ALA A 401 71.03 31.49 17.39
N TYR A 402 70.73 31.83 18.64
CA TYR A 402 69.48 31.44 19.33
C TYR A 402 68.24 31.94 18.59
N MET A 403 68.22 33.20 18.16
CA MET A 403 67.08 33.77 17.41
C MET A 403 66.86 33.11 16.05
N ILE A 404 67.94 32.77 15.33
CA ILE A 404 67.87 32.00 14.08
C ILE A 404 67.29 30.60 14.34
N ASN A 405 67.73 29.92 15.39
CA ASN A 405 67.23 28.58 15.73
C ASN A 405 65.77 28.61 16.19
N LYS A 406 65.35 29.64 16.93
CA LYS A 406 63.95 29.90 17.32
C LYS A 406 63.02 30.06 16.11
N GLN A 407 63.47 30.76 15.06
CA GLN A 407 62.71 30.87 13.81
C GLN A 407 62.61 29.54 13.05
N LYS A 408 63.65 28.69 13.08
CA LYS A 408 63.59 27.34 12.49
C LYS A 408 62.61 26.44 13.25
N LEU A 409 62.69 26.43 14.58
CA LEU A 409 61.85 25.62 15.46
C LEU A 409 60.35 25.92 15.23
N ASN A 410 59.97 27.21 15.16
CA ASN A 410 58.60 27.62 14.86
C ASN A 410 58.10 27.06 13.51
N LYS A 411 58.92 27.11 12.45
CA LYS A 411 58.55 26.56 11.13
C LYS A 411 58.41 25.03 11.13
N LEU A 412 59.21 24.32 11.91
CA LEU A 412 59.05 22.88 12.09
C LEU A 412 57.74 22.55 12.82
N ILE A 413 57.38 23.31 13.85
CA ILE A 413 56.10 23.17 14.58
C ILE A 413 54.90 23.47 13.65
N GLU A 414 54.99 24.49 12.78
CA GLU A 414 53.98 24.76 11.74
C GLU A 414 53.81 23.57 10.79
N ASN A 415 54.90 22.98 10.31
CA ASN A 415 54.88 21.78 9.47
C ASN A 415 54.28 20.55 10.18
N GLN A 416 54.57 20.36 11.47
CA GLN A 416 54.01 19.25 12.26
C GLN A 416 52.49 19.38 12.42
N ASN A 417 51.98 20.61 12.59
CA ASN A 417 50.55 20.89 12.64
C ASN A 417 49.85 20.65 11.28
N LEU A 418 50.49 21.01 10.17
CA LEU A 418 50.00 20.69 8.81
C LEU A 418 49.94 19.16 8.57
N LEU A 419 50.94 18.42 9.06
CA LEU A 419 50.98 16.97 8.95
C LEU A 419 49.88 16.29 9.78
N ASN A 420 49.66 16.73 11.03
CA ASN A 420 48.57 16.25 11.88
C ASN A 420 47.18 16.51 11.25
N LYS A 421 46.97 17.69 10.66
CA LYS A 421 45.73 18.00 9.92
C LYS A 421 45.52 17.03 8.75
N THR A 422 46.59 16.71 8.01
CA THR A 422 46.54 15.80 6.86
C THR A 422 46.24 14.35 7.29
N LYS A 423 46.79 13.89 8.43
CA LYS A 423 46.49 12.57 9.00
C LYS A 423 44.99 12.39 9.29
N ASN A 424 44.36 13.38 9.93
CA ASN A 424 42.93 13.31 10.25
C ASN A 424 42.06 13.16 8.99
N GLN A 425 42.44 13.83 7.88
CA GLN A 425 41.76 13.70 6.60
C GLN A 425 41.85 12.27 6.01
N SER A 426 42.94 11.52 6.24
CA SER A 426 43.03 10.11 5.82
C SER A 426 42.03 9.23 6.55
N GLU A 427 41.91 9.39 7.87
CA GLU A 427 40.96 8.61 8.67
C GLU A 427 39.51 8.89 8.26
N GLU A 428 39.16 10.13 7.95
CA GLU A 428 37.85 10.51 7.41
C GLU A 428 37.61 9.90 6.01
N LEU A 429 38.61 9.89 5.12
CA LEU A 429 38.52 9.31 3.79
C LEU A 429 38.34 7.78 3.85
N SER A 430 38.99 7.12 4.82
CA SER A 430 38.79 5.71 5.15
C SER A 430 37.36 5.43 5.66
N LYS A 431 36.90 6.19 6.67
CA LYS A 431 35.53 6.09 7.23
C LYS A 431 34.45 6.31 6.16
N LEU A 432 34.61 7.33 5.29
CA LEU A 432 33.73 7.57 4.13
C LEU A 432 33.75 6.41 3.13
N THR A 433 34.92 5.84 2.85
CA THR A 433 35.03 4.70 1.92
C THR A 433 34.29 3.46 2.44
N ILE A 434 34.44 3.12 3.72
CA ILE A 434 33.70 1.99 4.32
C ILE A 434 32.19 2.23 4.23
N LYS A 435 31.72 3.44 4.54
CA LYS A 435 30.29 3.79 4.50
C LYS A 435 29.71 3.78 3.07
N ILE A 436 30.48 4.21 2.07
CA ILE A 436 30.09 4.13 0.65
C ILE A 436 29.94 2.66 0.25
N ASN A 437 30.94 1.81 0.53
CA ASN A 437 30.88 0.39 0.18
C ASN A 437 29.66 -0.33 0.81
N GLN A 438 29.29 0.02 2.06
CA GLN A 438 28.09 -0.50 2.73
C GLN A 438 26.81 -0.07 2.02
N LEU A 439 26.67 1.22 1.70
CA LEU A 439 25.50 1.74 0.99
C LEU A 439 25.43 1.27 -0.47
N GLU A 440 26.55 0.96 -1.13
CA GLU A 440 26.55 0.33 -2.46
C GLU A 440 26.02 -1.12 -2.40
N GLN A 441 26.32 -1.87 -1.34
CA GLN A 441 25.75 -3.20 -1.10
C GLN A 441 24.23 -3.10 -0.85
N GLU A 442 23.79 -2.20 0.04
CA GLU A 442 22.37 -1.95 0.31
C GLU A 442 21.60 -1.51 -0.96
N LYS A 443 22.19 -0.58 -1.74
CA LYS A 443 21.66 -0.11 -3.02
C LYS A 443 21.49 -1.23 -4.04
N ASN A 444 22.43 -2.17 -4.12
CA ASN A 444 22.32 -3.32 -5.03
C ASN A 444 21.27 -4.34 -4.55
N GLN A 445 21.18 -4.60 -3.24
CA GLN A 445 20.14 -5.45 -2.65
C GLN A 445 18.74 -4.88 -2.89
N LEU A 446 18.52 -3.59 -2.61
CA LEU A 446 17.25 -2.90 -2.87
C LEU A 446 16.90 -2.89 -4.37
N GLN A 447 17.90 -2.76 -5.26
CA GLN A 447 17.67 -2.81 -6.71
C GLN A 447 17.21 -4.21 -7.15
N GLU A 448 17.83 -5.28 -6.65
CA GLU A 448 17.36 -6.66 -6.88
C GLU A 448 15.95 -6.92 -6.32
N GLU A 449 15.63 -6.39 -5.13
CA GLU A 449 14.28 -6.52 -4.55
C GLU A 449 13.21 -5.81 -5.40
N VAL A 450 13.51 -4.61 -5.90
CA VAL A 450 12.61 -3.86 -6.80
C VAL A 450 12.37 -4.64 -8.11
N GLU A 451 13.41 -5.20 -8.73
CA GLU A 451 13.26 -6.01 -9.95
C GLU A 451 12.47 -7.31 -9.68
N LYS A 452 12.69 -7.98 -8.55
CA LYS A 452 11.93 -9.19 -8.14
C LYS A 452 10.45 -8.88 -7.91
N LEU A 453 10.12 -7.78 -7.24
CA LEU A 453 8.75 -7.34 -7.00
C LEU A 453 8.04 -6.94 -8.30
N LEU A 454 8.74 -6.28 -9.23
CA LEU A 454 8.20 -5.94 -10.55
C LEU A 454 7.86 -7.20 -11.36
N ASN A 455 8.73 -8.20 -11.36
CA ASN A 455 8.47 -9.47 -12.03
C ASN A 455 7.28 -10.22 -11.40
N GLN A 456 7.21 -10.28 -10.06
CA GLN A 456 6.05 -10.86 -9.35
C GLN A 456 4.74 -10.13 -9.66
N ALA A 457 4.75 -8.80 -9.82
CA ALA A 457 3.58 -8.03 -10.23
C ALA A 457 3.15 -8.36 -11.67
N ASN A 458 4.11 -8.54 -12.60
CA ASN A 458 3.82 -8.97 -13.97
C ASN A 458 3.25 -10.40 -14.01
N ASP A 459 3.83 -11.35 -13.27
CA ASP A 459 3.32 -12.73 -13.16
C ASP A 459 1.89 -12.75 -12.59
N GLN A 460 1.60 -11.90 -11.60
CA GLN A 460 0.27 -11.76 -11.00
C GLN A 460 -0.74 -11.12 -11.97
N GLN A 461 -0.31 -10.17 -12.80
CA GLN A 461 -1.14 -9.61 -13.88
C GLN A 461 -1.46 -10.66 -14.94
N HIS A 462 -0.48 -11.47 -15.37
CA HIS A 462 -0.72 -12.56 -16.32
C HIS A 462 -1.69 -13.62 -15.78
N GLN A 463 -1.69 -13.89 -14.46
CA GLN A 463 -2.71 -14.74 -13.83
C GLN A 463 -4.11 -14.10 -13.92
N ILE A 464 -4.24 -12.80 -13.65
CA ILE A 464 -5.51 -12.06 -13.78
C ILE A 464 -6.05 -12.13 -15.22
N ASP A 465 -5.19 -11.90 -16.22
CA ASP A 465 -5.56 -11.93 -17.63
C ASP A 465 -6.01 -13.33 -18.07
N ALA A 466 -5.32 -14.38 -17.63
CA ALA A 466 -5.67 -15.77 -17.92
C ALA A 466 -6.99 -16.21 -17.25
N GLU A 467 -7.30 -15.75 -16.04
CA GLU A 467 -8.62 -15.99 -15.43
C GLU A 467 -9.73 -15.19 -16.15
N PHE A 468 -9.45 -13.97 -16.64
CA PHE A 468 -10.40 -13.21 -17.47
C PHE A 468 -10.73 -13.91 -18.79
N GLU A 469 -9.75 -14.55 -19.44
CA GLU A 469 -9.98 -15.35 -20.64
C GLU A 469 -10.95 -16.52 -20.36
N LYS A 470 -10.76 -17.25 -19.26
CA LYS A 470 -11.69 -18.29 -18.81
C LYS A 470 -13.10 -17.76 -18.55
N VAL A 471 -13.24 -16.58 -17.92
CA VAL A 471 -14.55 -15.92 -17.74
C VAL A 471 -15.21 -15.64 -19.09
N ASN A 472 -14.46 -15.18 -20.09
CA ASN A 472 -15.00 -14.85 -21.41
C ASN A 472 -15.43 -16.11 -22.17
N ASP A 473 -14.66 -17.20 -22.15
CA ASP A 473 -15.06 -18.47 -22.78
C ASP A 473 -16.26 -19.12 -22.08
N LYS A 474 -16.33 -19.01 -20.74
CA LYS A 474 -17.52 -19.43 -19.98
C LYS A 474 -18.76 -18.61 -20.34
N LYS A 475 -18.64 -17.29 -20.53
CA LYS A 475 -19.73 -16.43 -21.03
C LYS A 475 -20.19 -16.82 -22.43
N LYS A 476 -19.26 -17.01 -23.40
CA LYS A 476 -19.58 -17.50 -24.75
C LYS A 476 -20.33 -18.85 -24.72
N ARG A 477 -19.98 -19.73 -23.77
CA ARG A 477 -20.67 -21.02 -23.57
C ARG A 477 -22.08 -20.84 -23.01
N VAL A 478 -22.28 -19.96 -22.03
CA VAL A 478 -23.60 -19.57 -21.51
C VAL A 478 -24.47 -18.99 -22.62
N GLU A 479 -23.93 -18.07 -23.43
CA GLU A 479 -24.63 -17.46 -24.57
C GLU A 479 -25.04 -18.51 -25.62
N THR A 480 -24.12 -19.39 -26.03
CA THR A 480 -24.40 -20.49 -26.97
C THR A 480 -25.50 -21.42 -26.43
N LEU A 481 -25.36 -21.90 -25.18
CA LEU A 481 -26.37 -22.76 -24.53
C LEU A 481 -27.74 -22.09 -24.44
N GLN A 482 -27.78 -20.77 -24.28
CA GLN A 482 -29.02 -20.00 -24.20
C GLN A 482 -29.67 -19.79 -25.58
N VAL A 483 -28.88 -19.73 -26.66
CA VAL A 483 -29.38 -19.79 -28.05
C VAL A 483 -29.91 -21.18 -28.38
N ASP A 484 -29.14 -22.25 -28.12
CA ASP A 484 -29.53 -23.64 -28.39
C ASP A 484 -30.81 -24.04 -27.65
N ARG A 485 -30.94 -23.61 -26.39
CA ARG A 485 -32.15 -23.73 -25.56
C ARG A 485 -33.35 -23.10 -26.24
N ASN A 486 -33.20 -21.87 -26.76
CA ASN A 486 -34.31 -21.16 -27.41
C ASN A 486 -34.69 -21.78 -28.76
N LEU A 487 -33.73 -22.31 -29.52
CA LEU A 487 -33.98 -23.07 -30.76
C LEU A 487 -34.76 -24.36 -30.46
N SER A 488 -34.24 -25.21 -29.57
CA SER A 488 -34.88 -26.49 -29.19
C SER A 488 -36.28 -26.28 -28.57
N ILE A 489 -36.45 -25.24 -27.77
CA ILE A 489 -37.76 -24.83 -27.23
C ILE A 489 -38.71 -24.43 -28.36
N ASN A 490 -38.28 -23.64 -29.34
CA ASN A 490 -39.13 -23.23 -30.46
C ASN A 490 -39.53 -24.41 -31.35
N GLU A 491 -38.60 -25.31 -31.67
CA GLU A 491 -38.88 -26.53 -32.44
C GLU A 491 -39.92 -27.41 -31.74
N LYS A 492 -39.74 -27.67 -30.44
CA LYS A 492 -40.71 -28.45 -29.64
C LYS A 492 -42.06 -27.74 -29.46
N HIS A 493 -42.12 -26.40 -29.43
CA HIS A 493 -43.40 -25.67 -29.49
C HIS A 493 -44.09 -25.80 -30.85
N GLN A 494 -43.34 -25.76 -31.96
CA GLN A 494 -43.91 -25.99 -33.29
C GLN A 494 -44.43 -27.43 -33.45
N GLU A 495 -43.72 -28.42 -32.90
CA GLU A 495 -44.16 -29.80 -32.86
C GLU A 495 -45.45 -29.97 -32.03
N LEU A 496 -45.45 -29.48 -30.78
CA LEU A 496 -46.63 -29.47 -29.91
C LEU A 496 -47.83 -28.78 -30.57
N TYR A 497 -47.63 -27.65 -31.24
CA TYR A 497 -48.70 -26.94 -31.94
C TYR A 497 -49.27 -27.76 -33.11
N LYS A 498 -48.43 -28.46 -33.88
CA LYS A 498 -48.88 -29.41 -34.93
C LYS A 498 -49.70 -30.55 -34.31
N GLN A 499 -49.19 -31.19 -33.26
CA GLN A 499 -49.87 -32.29 -32.56
C GLN A 499 -51.22 -31.85 -31.96
N VAL A 500 -51.26 -30.73 -31.22
CA VAL A 500 -52.51 -30.18 -30.65
C VAL A 500 -53.54 -29.86 -31.74
N LYS A 501 -53.11 -29.25 -32.86
CA LYS A 501 -53.98 -28.96 -34.00
C LYS A 501 -54.52 -30.23 -34.67
N GLU A 502 -53.74 -31.32 -34.68
CA GLU A 502 -54.22 -32.63 -35.11
C GLU A 502 -55.20 -33.25 -34.11
N CYS A 503 -54.92 -33.23 -32.81
CA CYS A 503 -55.84 -33.79 -31.81
C CYS A 503 -57.17 -33.02 -31.77
N ILE A 504 -57.19 -31.72 -32.08
CA ILE A 504 -58.42 -30.94 -32.27
C ILE A 504 -59.20 -31.43 -33.50
N LYS A 505 -58.53 -31.80 -34.61
CA LYS A 505 -59.20 -32.44 -35.76
C LYS A 505 -59.76 -33.82 -35.40
N GLN A 506 -58.95 -34.69 -34.79
CA GLN A 506 -59.36 -36.03 -34.37
C GLN A 506 -60.53 -35.95 -33.37
N LYS A 507 -60.52 -34.99 -32.44
CA LYS A 507 -61.64 -34.74 -31.53
C LYS A 507 -62.89 -34.32 -32.30
N LYS A 508 -62.82 -33.36 -33.24
CA LYS A 508 -63.99 -32.98 -34.05
C LYS A 508 -64.56 -34.15 -34.86
N ILE A 509 -63.71 -35.06 -35.36
CA ILE A 509 -64.16 -36.28 -36.04
C ILE A 509 -64.89 -37.20 -35.05
N TYR A 510 -64.33 -37.43 -33.87
CA TYR A 510 -64.93 -38.24 -32.80
C TYR A 510 -66.26 -37.64 -32.29
N ASP A 511 -66.30 -36.35 -31.97
CA ASP A 511 -67.49 -35.63 -31.49
C ASP A 511 -68.62 -35.71 -32.53
N ASN A 512 -68.32 -35.45 -33.81
CA ASN A 512 -69.27 -35.61 -34.92
C ASN A 512 -69.76 -37.06 -35.09
N PHE A 513 -68.90 -38.05 -34.85
CA PHE A 513 -69.24 -39.46 -34.94
C PHE A 513 -70.17 -39.90 -33.80
N VAL A 514 -69.87 -39.48 -32.56
CA VAL A 514 -70.74 -39.68 -31.38
C VAL A 514 -72.12 -39.06 -31.62
N GLN A 515 -72.19 -37.87 -32.22
CA GLN A 515 -73.47 -37.23 -32.51
C GLN A 515 -74.26 -37.96 -33.61
N LYS A 516 -73.61 -38.50 -34.64
CA LYS A 516 -74.27 -39.39 -35.62
C LYS A 516 -74.84 -40.65 -34.96
N GLN A 517 -74.06 -41.31 -34.11
CA GLN A 517 -74.49 -42.48 -33.34
C GLN A 517 -75.70 -42.17 -32.46
N SER A 518 -75.71 -41.03 -31.76
CA SER A 518 -76.86 -40.57 -30.98
C SER A 518 -78.13 -40.48 -31.82
N ASN A 519 -78.04 -39.83 -32.99
CA ASN A 519 -79.18 -39.66 -33.92
C ASN A 519 -79.66 -41.00 -34.53
N LEU A 520 -78.80 -42.01 -34.65
CA LEU A 520 -79.18 -43.36 -35.11
C LEU A 520 -79.87 -44.16 -34.01
N ILE A 521 -79.41 -44.05 -32.76
CA ILE A 521 -80.05 -44.66 -31.58
C ILE A 521 -81.44 -44.07 -31.37
N GLU A 522 -81.60 -42.75 -31.53
CA GLU A 522 -82.89 -42.05 -31.47
C GLU A 522 -83.88 -42.63 -32.50
N LYS A 523 -83.50 -42.69 -33.78
CA LYS A 523 -84.30 -43.30 -34.86
C LYS A 523 -84.64 -44.77 -34.66
N ALA A 524 -83.70 -45.55 -34.11
CA ALA A 524 -83.96 -46.95 -33.78
C ALA A 524 -85.04 -47.10 -32.71
N ASN A 525 -85.10 -46.19 -31.73
CA ASN A 525 -86.15 -46.16 -30.71
C ASN A 525 -87.49 -45.67 -31.28
N GLU A 526 -87.50 -44.67 -32.19
CA GLU A 526 -88.70 -44.24 -32.91
C GLU A 526 -89.35 -45.40 -33.67
N ILE A 527 -88.59 -46.08 -34.54
CA ILE A 527 -89.12 -47.20 -35.35
C ILE A 527 -89.54 -48.37 -34.46
N LYS A 528 -88.80 -48.65 -33.37
CA LYS A 528 -89.20 -49.66 -32.37
C LYS A 528 -90.57 -49.34 -31.75
N ALA A 529 -90.81 -48.09 -31.35
CA ALA A 529 -92.09 -47.68 -30.78
C ALA A 529 -93.25 -47.81 -31.80
N VAL A 530 -93.02 -47.43 -33.06
CA VAL A 530 -93.98 -47.62 -34.16
C VAL A 530 -94.28 -49.11 -34.38
N VAL A 531 -93.26 -49.96 -34.51
CA VAL A 531 -93.43 -51.42 -34.71
C VAL A 531 -94.16 -52.06 -33.53
N GLN A 532 -93.82 -51.70 -32.28
CA GLN A 532 -94.52 -52.22 -31.10
C GLN A 532 -95.99 -51.76 -31.03
N THR A 533 -96.33 -50.61 -31.63
CA THR A 533 -97.71 -50.12 -31.71
C THR A 533 -98.51 -50.86 -32.78
N GLU A 534 -97.92 -51.07 -33.97
CA GLU A 534 -98.57 -51.82 -35.06
C GLU A 534 -98.72 -53.31 -34.76
N VAL A 535 -97.73 -53.95 -34.11
CA VAL A 535 -97.84 -55.35 -33.68
C VAL A 535 -99.00 -55.53 -32.70
N ARG A 536 -99.17 -54.62 -31.72
CA ARG A 536 -100.32 -54.64 -30.81
C ARG A 536 -101.66 -54.42 -31.51
N GLN A 537 -101.70 -53.58 -32.55
CA GLN A 537 -102.91 -53.44 -33.37
C GLN A 537 -103.22 -54.71 -34.15
N ILE A 538 -102.22 -55.39 -34.71
CA ILE A 538 -102.38 -56.69 -35.38
C ILE A 538 -102.85 -57.75 -34.38
N GLU A 539 -102.28 -57.81 -33.18
CA GLU A 539 -102.72 -58.69 -32.10
C GLU A 539 -104.17 -58.40 -31.68
N SER A 540 -104.58 -57.13 -31.58
CA SER A 540 -105.98 -56.74 -31.32
C SER A 540 -106.90 -57.20 -32.46
N MET A 541 -106.59 -56.88 -33.71
CA MET A 541 -107.38 -57.26 -34.87
C MET A 541 -107.49 -58.79 -35.05
N LEU A 542 -106.44 -59.55 -34.73
CA LEU A 542 -106.47 -61.01 -34.74
C LEU A 542 -107.34 -61.59 -33.62
N ASN A 543 -107.32 -60.98 -32.42
CA ASN A 543 -108.21 -61.38 -31.33
C ASN A 543 -109.67 -60.98 -31.61
N GLU A 544 -109.93 -59.79 -32.12
CA GLU A 544 -111.27 -59.33 -32.56
C GLU A 544 -111.82 -60.21 -33.68
N TYR A 545 -111.00 -60.54 -34.69
CA TYR A 545 -111.36 -61.49 -35.74
C TYR A 545 -111.67 -62.88 -35.15
N LYS A 546 -110.82 -63.39 -34.26
CA LYS A 546 -111.03 -64.69 -33.59
C LYS A 546 -112.31 -64.73 -32.77
N ILE A 547 -112.60 -63.70 -31.97
CA ILE A 547 -113.83 -63.59 -31.18
C ILE A 547 -115.05 -63.53 -32.12
N THR A 548 -115.05 -62.62 -33.10
CA THR A 548 -116.14 -62.48 -34.09
C THR A 548 -116.39 -63.80 -34.84
N TYR A 549 -115.32 -64.52 -35.18
CA TYR A 549 -115.40 -65.82 -35.84
C TYR A 549 -115.94 -66.93 -34.92
N GLN A 550 -115.60 -66.90 -33.62
CA GLN A 550 -116.18 -67.81 -32.62
C GLN A 550 -117.68 -67.51 -32.38
N ASP A 551 -118.07 -66.24 -32.32
CA ASP A 551 -119.48 -65.81 -32.19
C ASP A 551 -120.33 -66.22 -33.41
N LEU A 552 -119.79 -66.07 -34.62
CA LEU A 552 -120.43 -66.55 -35.86
C LEU A 552 -120.62 -68.08 -35.86
N ASN A 553 -119.66 -68.84 -35.31
CA ASN A 553 -119.71 -70.30 -35.20
C ASN A 553 -120.75 -70.79 -34.16
N LEU A 554 -121.20 -69.91 -33.25
CA LEU A 554 -122.20 -70.23 -32.22
C LEU A 554 -123.66 -70.03 -32.69
N GLN A 555 -123.90 -69.35 -33.81
CA GLN A 555 -125.27 -69.03 -34.29
C GLN A 555 -125.87 -70.03 -35.29
N SER A 556 -125.17 -71.11 -35.67
CA SER A 556 -125.71 -72.12 -36.61
C SER A 556 -125.24 -73.55 -36.35
N ASN A 557 -125.96 -74.29 -35.50
CA ASN A 557 -125.81 -75.74 -35.38
C ASN A 557 -126.82 -76.47 -36.28
N ASN A 558 -126.34 -76.97 -37.43
CA ASN A 558 -126.54 -78.35 -37.92
C ASN A 558 -126.07 -78.49 -39.38
N ASP A 559 -124.78 -78.74 -39.58
CA ASP A 559 -124.32 -79.87 -40.41
C ASP A 559 -122.82 -80.11 -40.20
N TYR A 560 -122.39 -81.38 -40.17
CA TYR A 560 -121.07 -81.75 -39.62
C TYR A 560 -119.93 -81.67 -40.65
N GLU A 561 -120.22 -81.86 -41.94
CA GLU A 561 -119.19 -81.94 -43.01
C GLU A 561 -118.46 -80.61 -43.28
N LYS A 562 -118.98 -79.47 -42.80
CA LYS A 562 -118.36 -78.14 -43.00
C LYS A 562 -117.31 -77.75 -41.95
N LYS A 563 -117.03 -78.60 -40.95
CA LYS A 563 -116.00 -78.33 -39.92
C LYS A 563 -114.58 -78.79 -40.30
N GLN A 564 -114.36 -79.23 -41.54
CA GLN A 564 -113.11 -79.88 -41.95
C GLN A 564 -112.35 -79.15 -43.09
N ASP A 565 -112.96 -78.11 -43.67
CA ASP A 565 -112.36 -77.17 -44.66
C ASP A 565 -112.11 -75.76 -44.06
N LEU A 566 -112.13 -75.64 -42.72
CA LEU A 566 -111.99 -74.39 -41.94
C LEU A 566 -111.02 -74.58 -40.75
#